data_AF-A0A494G8G1-F1
#
_entry.id   AF-A0A494G8G1-F1
#
_cell.length_a   1.000
_cell.length_b   1.000
_cell.length_c   1.000
_cell.angle_alpha   90.00
_cell.angle_beta   90.00
_cell.angle_gamma   90.00
#
_symmetry.space_group_name_H-M   'P 1'
#
loop_
_entity.id
_entity.type
_entity.pdbx_description
1 polymer ?
#
loop_
_entity_poly.entity_id
_entity_poly.type
_entity_poly.pdbx_seq_one_letter_code
_entity_poly.pdbx_strand_id
1 'polypeptide(L)' 'IGSLGIRNSRACVSNITVEDSTIKYSDNGVRIKTWQGGFGTVSNINFNNIRMESVQNPIILDQHYCSTKSCANQ' A
#
# COMPACT_ATOMS: atom_id res chain seq x y z
N ILE A 1 -1.85 2.95 -2.22
CA ILE A 1 -2.82 2.00 -2.79
C ILE A 1 -3.37 1.10 -1.68
N GLY A 2 -4.68 1.03 -1.52
CA GLY A 2 -5.35 0.20 -0.51
C GLY A 2 -5.98 0.97 0.68
N SER A 3 -6.54 0.29 1.67
CA SER A 3 -6.46 -1.17 1.86
C SER A 3 -7.40 -1.97 0.96
N LEU A 4 -6.90 -3.08 0.44
CA LEU A 4 -7.58 -3.94 -0.53
C LEU A 4 -7.98 -5.28 0.11
N GLY A 5 -9.13 -5.84 -0.28
CA GLY A 5 -9.54 -7.18 0.14
C GLY A 5 -10.16 -7.27 1.55
N ILE A 6 -10.74 -6.17 2.06
CA ILE A 6 -11.38 -6.15 3.39
C ILE A 6 -12.45 -7.25 3.52
N ARG A 7 -12.57 -7.88 4.70
CA ARG A 7 -13.55 -8.96 4.98
C ARG A 7 -13.49 -10.12 3.97
N ASN A 8 -12.28 -10.60 3.69
CA ASN A 8 -12.04 -11.70 2.74
C ASN A 8 -12.63 -11.45 1.37
N SER A 9 -12.70 -10.19 0.93
CA SER A 9 -13.24 -9.83 -0.38
C SER A 9 -12.17 -9.92 -1.46
N ARG A 10 -12.63 -10.08 -2.70
CA ARG A 10 -11.76 -9.95 -3.87
C ARG A 10 -11.48 -8.48 -4.17
N ALA A 11 -10.22 -8.11 -4.34
CA ALA A 11 -9.82 -6.80 -4.84
C ALA A 11 -8.71 -6.92 -5.89
N CYS A 12 -8.94 -6.30 -7.04
CA CYS A 12 -7.99 -6.27 -8.15
C CYS A 12 -7.69 -4.82 -8.53
N VAL A 13 -6.42 -4.43 -8.50
CA VAL A 13 -5.95 -3.12 -8.95
C VAL A 13 -4.84 -3.35 -9.97
N SER A 14 -4.90 -2.62 -11.09
CA SER A 14 -3.83 -2.69 -12.07
C SER A 14 -3.67 -1.39 -12.86
N ASN A 15 -2.50 -1.21 -13.48
CA ASN A 15 -2.21 -0.09 -14.38
C ASN A 15 -2.33 1.28 -13.69
N ILE A 16 -1.67 1.42 -12.54
CA ILE A 16 -1.59 2.68 -11.80
C ILE A 16 -0.19 3.23 -11.92
N THR A 17 -0.08 4.47 -12.38
CA THR A 17 1.17 5.25 -12.33
C THR A 17 0.96 6.43 -11.40
N VAL A 18 1.89 6.60 -10.46
CA VAL A 18 2.02 7.82 -9.66
C VAL A 18 3.38 8.39 -10.00
N GLU A 19 3.43 9.61 -10.50
CA GLU A 19 4.67 10.22 -10.92
C GLU A 19 4.82 11.70 -10.55
N ASP A 20 6.05 12.20 -10.66
CA ASP A 20 6.41 13.62 -10.50
C ASP A 20 5.86 14.26 -9.22
N SER A 21 5.91 13.52 -8.12
CA SER A 21 5.27 13.88 -6.86
C SER A 21 6.28 14.08 -5.74
N THR A 22 6.01 15.03 -4.85
CA THR A 22 6.82 15.24 -3.64
C THR A 22 6.01 14.89 -2.39
N ILE A 23 6.52 13.97 -1.57
CA ILE A 23 5.95 13.59 -0.27
C ILE A 23 6.86 14.12 0.83
N LYS A 24 6.32 14.95 1.73
CA LYS A 24 7.10 15.57 2.82
C LYS A 24 6.49 15.30 4.19
N TYR A 25 7.33 15.27 5.23
CA TYR A 25 6.94 15.27 6.65
C TYR A 25 5.82 14.28 6.97
N SER A 26 5.95 13.06 6.45
CA SER A 26 4.90 12.04 6.48
C SER A 26 5.39 10.75 7.10
N ASP A 27 4.51 10.02 7.77
CA ASP A 27 4.84 8.70 8.30
C ASP A 27 5.21 7.73 7.19
N ASN A 28 4.57 7.83 6.02
CA ASN A 28 4.80 6.91 4.90
C ASN A 28 4.95 7.69 3.58
N GLY A 29 5.80 7.18 2.69
CA GLY A 29 5.88 7.63 1.31
C GLY A 29 4.86 6.89 0.47
N VAL A 30 5.33 6.06 -0.47
CA VAL A 30 4.45 5.20 -1.24
C VAL A 30 4.11 3.95 -0.42
N ARG A 31 2.83 3.63 -0.32
CA ARG A 31 2.36 2.48 0.45
C ARG A 31 1.33 1.67 -0.33
N ILE A 32 1.54 0.37 -0.40
CA ILE A 32 0.54 -0.62 -0.82
C ILE A 32 0.14 -1.43 0.41
N LYS A 33 -1.16 -1.52 0.70
CA LYS A 33 -1.68 -2.30 1.83
C LYS A 33 -2.83 -3.23 1.38
N THR A 34 -2.74 -4.51 1.69
CA THR A 34 -3.81 -5.51 1.48
C THR A 34 -4.18 -6.16 2.80
N TRP A 35 -5.48 -6.39 3.01
CA TRP A 35 -5.97 -7.10 4.19
C TRP A 35 -5.54 -8.56 4.12
N GLN A 36 -5.10 -9.09 5.27
CA GLN A 36 -5.00 -10.53 5.44
C GLN A 36 -6.37 -11.21 5.21
N GLY A 37 -6.35 -12.42 4.65
CA GLY A 37 -7.55 -13.15 4.24
C GLY A 37 -8.25 -12.62 2.98
N GLY A 38 -7.93 -11.40 2.53
CA GLY A 38 -8.34 -10.87 1.24
C GLY A 38 -7.63 -11.57 0.08
N PHE A 39 -8.23 -11.53 -1.12
CA PHE A 39 -7.65 -12.15 -2.31
C PHE A 39 -7.80 -11.29 -3.56
N GLY A 40 -7.05 -11.59 -4.61
CA GLY A 40 -7.05 -10.83 -5.86
C GLY A 40 -5.64 -10.46 -6.30
N THR A 41 -5.48 -9.30 -6.93
CA THR A 41 -4.24 -8.95 -7.63
C THR A 41 -3.91 -7.46 -7.52
N VAL A 42 -2.63 -7.16 -7.33
CA VAL A 42 -2.07 -5.81 -7.53
C VAL A 42 -0.96 -5.96 -8.57
N SER A 43 -1.14 -5.41 -9.77
CA SER A 43 -0.21 -5.61 -10.88
C SER A 43 0.00 -4.35 -11.70
N ASN A 44 1.14 -4.23 -12.39
CA ASN A 44 1.47 -3.06 -13.21
C ASN A 44 1.29 -1.73 -12.46
N ILE A 45 2.01 -1.59 -11.34
CA ILE A 45 2.05 -0.36 -10.54
C ILE A 45 3.39 0.31 -10.73
N ASN A 46 3.38 1.58 -11.11
CA ASN A 46 4.58 2.38 -11.31
C ASN A 46 4.59 3.58 -10.35
N PHE A 47 5.67 3.73 -9.58
CA PHE A 47 5.96 4.93 -8.79
C PHE A 47 7.22 5.55 -9.37
N ASN A 48 7.08 6.64 -10.11
CA ASN A 48 8.17 7.24 -10.88
C ASN A 48 8.46 8.67 -10.39
N ASN A 49 9.73 9.09 -10.36
CA ASN A 49 10.12 10.43 -9.92
C ASN A 49 9.43 10.93 -8.64
N ILE A 50 9.40 10.08 -7.59
CA ILE A 50 8.82 10.45 -6.30
C ILE A 50 9.92 11.02 -5.41
N ARG A 51 9.85 12.33 -5.12
CA ARG A 51 10.74 12.98 -4.17
C ARG A 51 10.20 12.80 -2.75
N MET A 52 11.02 12.29 -1.84
CA MET A 52 10.64 12.12 -0.44
C MET A 52 11.54 12.96 0.47
N GLU A 53 10.93 13.75 1.36
CA GLU A 53 11.63 14.64 2.30
C GLU A 53 11.09 14.44 3.71
N SER A 54 11.96 14.05 4.66
CA SER A 54 11.54 13.79 6.05
C SER A 54 10.36 12.80 6.14
N VAL A 55 10.39 11.75 5.33
CA VAL A 55 9.40 10.66 5.34
C VAL A 55 9.93 9.51 6.18
N GLN A 56 9.18 9.06 7.18
CA GLN A 56 9.66 8.02 8.11
C GLN A 56 9.77 6.65 7.43
N ASN A 57 8.76 6.26 6.65
CA ASN A 57 8.73 4.98 5.93
C ASN A 57 8.54 5.22 4.42
N PRO A 58 9.63 5.43 3.66
CA PRO A 58 9.57 5.82 2.24
C PRO A 58 8.74 4.89 1.36
N ILE A 59 8.91 3.58 1.49
CA ILE A 59 8.23 2.56 0.68
C ILE A 59 7.74 1.46 1.61
N ILE A 60 6.45 1.18 1.60
CA ILE A 60 5.86 0.05 2.33
C ILE A 60 5.00 -0.81 1.41
N LEU A 61 5.23 -2.12 1.47
CA LEU A 61 4.30 -3.14 1.00
C LEU A 61 3.85 -3.98 2.19
N ASP A 62 2.57 -3.90 2.53
CA ASP A 62 1.97 -4.54 3.70
C ASP A 62 0.86 -5.48 3.24
N GLN A 63 1.12 -6.79 3.22
CA GLN A 63 0.14 -7.80 2.81
C GLN A 63 -0.70 -8.37 3.97
N HIS A 64 -0.40 -7.97 5.20
CA HIS A 64 -1.08 -8.43 6.41
C HIS A 64 -1.80 -7.28 7.11
N TYR A 65 -2.32 -6.32 6.32
CA TYR A 65 -2.96 -5.15 6.88
C TYR A 65 -4.17 -5.53 7.72
N CYS A 66 -4.32 -4.81 8.82
CA CYS A 66 -5.24 -5.13 9.88
C CYS A 66 -5.54 -3.88 10.71
N SER A 67 -6.77 -3.78 11.23
CA SER A 67 -7.20 -2.62 12.02
C SER A 67 -6.78 -2.65 13.48
N THR A 68 -6.31 -3.80 13.99
CA THR A 68 -5.87 -3.96 15.37
C THR A 68 -4.35 -4.16 15.44
N LYS A 69 -3.73 -3.77 16.56
CA LYS A 69 -2.27 -3.92 16.75
C LYS A 69 -1.82 -5.38 16.85
N SER A 70 -2.74 -6.29 17.12
CA SER A 70 -2.47 -7.71 17.30
C SER A 70 -3.53 -8.50 16.56
N CYS A 71 -3.15 -8.99 15.39
CA CYS A 71 -3.93 -9.92 14.61
C CYS A 71 -2.97 -11.00 14.13
N ALA A 72 -3.40 -12.24 14.28
CA ALA A 72 -2.65 -13.37 13.79
C ALA A 72 -2.67 -13.33 12.26
N ASN A 73 -1.48 -13.42 11.65
CA ASN A 73 -1.36 -13.53 10.20
C ASN A 73 -2.19 -14.71 9.71
N GLN A 74 -3.14 -14.43 8.81
CA GLN A 74 -3.97 -15.43 8.13
C GLN A 74 -3.32 -15.90 6.83
#